data_AF-A0A838NKM9-F1
#
_entry.id   AF-A0A838NKM9-F1
#
_cell.length_a   1.000
_cell.length_b   1.000
_cell.length_c   1.000
_cell.angle_alpha   90.00
_cell.angle_beta   90.00
_cell.angle_gamma   90.00
#
_symmetry.space_group_name_H-M   'P 1'
#
loop_
_entity.id
_entity.type
_entity.pdbx_description
1 polymer ?
#
loop_
_entity_poly.entity_id
_entity_poly.type
_entity_poly.pdbx_seq_one_letter_code
_entity_poly.pdbx_strand_id
1 'polypeptide(L)'
;WPEAHDKAKAADRILRRRLADLGLEFEQILTEFVGVDATHGRLSGIPSPDIPEVQLRVGVRARDKAPVERFTREIAPLVLAGPPSVTGFAGGRPAVEEVVAYWPALIDRREIERHVKVEILSA
;
A
#
# COMPACT_ATOMS: atom_id res chain seq x y z
N TRP A 1 3.04 5.39 22.57
CA TRP A 1 1.97 5.24 23.57
C TRP A 1 1.79 6.54 24.36
N PRO A 2 0.57 6.91 24.78
CA PRO A 2 -0.72 6.30 24.38
C PRO A 2 -1.08 6.61 22.91
N GLU A 3 -2.29 6.24 22.47
CA GLU A 3 -2.92 6.68 21.20
C GLU A 3 -2.21 6.26 19.91
N ALA A 4 -1.69 5.02 19.84
CA ALA A 4 -0.90 4.58 18.69
C ALA A 4 -1.69 4.68 17.36
N HIS A 5 -2.97 4.29 17.35
CA HIS A 5 -3.80 4.35 16.15
C HIS A 5 -4.06 5.79 15.68
N ASP A 6 -4.35 6.72 16.58
CA ASP A 6 -4.63 8.11 16.18
C ASP A 6 -3.38 8.85 15.74
N LYS A 7 -2.22 8.51 16.33
CA LYS A 7 -0.91 8.96 15.84
C LYS A 7 -0.62 8.41 14.44
N ALA A 8 -0.91 7.14 14.17
CA ALA A 8 -0.76 6.59 12.82
C ALA A 8 -1.66 7.33 11.79
N LYS A 9 -2.91 7.63 12.13
CA LYS A 9 -3.80 8.45 11.27
C LYS A 9 -3.28 9.87 11.08
N ALA A 10 -2.73 10.49 12.12
CA ALA A 10 -2.13 11.82 12.03
C ALA A 10 -0.89 11.81 11.11
N ALA A 11 -0.05 10.79 11.22
CA ALA A 11 1.11 10.59 10.36
C ALA A 11 0.70 10.45 8.88
N ASP A 12 -0.35 9.67 8.58
CA ASP A 12 -0.91 9.57 7.22
C ASP A 12 -1.39 10.93 6.68
N ARG A 13 -2.11 11.71 7.51
CA ARG A 13 -2.56 13.06 7.12
C ARG A 13 -1.39 14.01 6.82
N ILE A 14 -0.35 14.00 7.66
CA ILE A 14 0.86 14.82 7.48
C ILE A 14 1.57 14.43 6.18
N LEU A 15 1.74 13.13 5.93
CA LEU A 15 2.35 12.63 4.71
C LEU A 15 1.55 13.07 3.48
N ARG A 16 0.23 12.85 3.46
CA ARG A 16 -0.64 13.26 2.35
C ARG A 16 -0.59 14.76 2.08
N ARG A 17 -0.59 15.58 3.13
CA ARG A 17 -0.46 17.03 2.99
C ARG A 17 0.86 17.40 2.32
N ARG A 18 1.96 16.79 2.77
CA ARG A 18 3.28 17.02 2.21
C ARG A 18 3.40 16.58 0.76
N LEU A 19 2.81 15.45 0.38
CA LEU A 19 2.76 14.99 -1.02
C LEU A 19 1.99 15.99 -1.90
N ALA A 20 0.87 16.52 -1.40
CA ALA A 20 0.08 17.53 -2.09
C ALA A 20 0.82 18.88 -2.22
N ASP A 21 1.47 19.35 -1.16
CA ASP A 21 2.27 20.60 -1.19
C ASP A 21 3.46 20.49 -2.17
N LEU A 22 3.93 19.27 -2.46
CA LEU A 22 4.96 18.98 -3.48
C LEU A 22 4.41 18.81 -4.90
N GLY A 23 3.08 18.88 -5.08
CA GLY A 23 2.43 18.69 -6.39
C GLY A 23 2.56 17.28 -6.96
N LEU A 24 2.69 16.26 -6.11
CA LEU A 24 2.85 14.87 -6.56
C LEU A 24 1.49 14.23 -6.82
N GLU A 25 1.32 13.70 -8.03
CA GLU A 25 0.13 12.97 -8.43
C GLU A 25 0.38 11.46 -8.46
N PHE A 26 -0.60 10.70 -7.97
CA PHE A 26 -0.57 9.25 -7.92
C PHE A 26 -1.92 8.69 -8.38
N GLU A 27 -1.90 7.60 -9.13
CA GLU A 27 -3.12 6.85 -9.48
C GLU A 27 -3.73 6.19 -8.25
N GLN A 28 -2.89 5.84 -7.26
CA GLN A 28 -3.34 5.25 -6.01
C GLN A 28 -2.39 5.59 -4.87
N ILE A 29 -2.96 5.88 -3.71
CA ILE A 29 -2.25 5.92 -2.42
C ILE A 29 -3.00 4.97 -1.48
N LEU A 30 -2.36 3.86 -1.11
CA LEU A 30 -2.88 2.89 -0.16
C LEU A 30 -2.25 3.14 1.21
N THR A 31 -3.09 3.26 2.23
CA THR A 31 -2.68 3.37 3.63
C THR A 31 -3.26 2.19 4.39
N GLU A 32 -2.45 1.52 5.18
CA GLU A 32 -2.84 0.38 6.00
C GLU A 32 -2.33 0.55 7.42
N PHE A 33 -3.18 0.21 8.40
CA PHE A 33 -2.84 0.18 9.81
C PHE A 33 -2.68 -1.28 10.25
N VAL A 34 -1.44 -1.79 10.15
CA VAL A 34 -1.10 -3.16 10.52
C VAL A 34 -1.21 -3.31 12.05
N GLY A 35 -1.92 -4.34 12.49
CA GLY A 35 -2.34 -4.51 13.88
C GLY A 35 -3.72 -3.92 14.21
N VAL A 36 -4.36 -3.22 13.25
CA VAL A 36 -5.70 -2.64 13.38
C VAL A 36 -6.64 -3.22 12.32
N ASP A 37 -6.50 -2.79 11.07
CA ASP A 37 -7.47 -3.06 10.00
C ASP A 37 -6.85 -3.47 8.66
N ALA A 38 -5.52 -3.66 8.58
CA ALA A 38 -4.84 -3.97 7.33
C ALA A 38 -5.38 -5.23 6.60
N THR A 39 -5.81 -6.28 7.31
CA THR A 39 -6.30 -7.52 6.68
C THR A 39 -7.79 -7.48 6.36
N HIS A 40 -8.62 -7.13 7.35
CA HIS A 40 -10.08 -7.28 7.25
C HIS A 40 -10.82 -5.94 7.05
N GLY A 41 -10.09 -4.82 7.04
CA GLY A 41 -10.63 -3.49 6.86
C GLY A 41 -11.78 -3.20 7.82
N ARG A 42 -12.94 -2.87 7.26
CA ARG A 42 -14.16 -2.56 8.02
C ARG A 42 -14.67 -3.71 8.90
N LEU A 43 -14.22 -4.94 8.66
CA LEU A 43 -14.62 -6.11 9.45
C LEU A 43 -13.74 -6.31 10.71
N SER A 44 -12.66 -5.54 10.90
CA SER A 44 -11.75 -5.67 12.06
C SER A 44 -12.33 -5.22 13.41
N GLY A 45 -13.53 -4.63 13.43
CA GLY A 45 -14.14 -4.06 14.64
C GLY A 45 -13.48 -2.75 15.09
N ILE A 46 -13.87 -2.27 16.28
CA ILE A 46 -13.31 -1.04 16.86
C ILE A 46 -12.00 -1.39 17.57
N PRO A 47 -10.86 -0.76 17.22
CA PRO A 47 -9.60 -1.03 17.89
C PRO A 47 -9.63 -0.56 19.35
N SER A 48 -8.92 -1.28 20.21
CA SER A 48 -8.72 -0.86 21.60
C SER A 48 -8.06 0.53 21.65
N PRO A 49 -8.56 1.47 22.48
CA PRO A 49 -7.90 2.76 22.68
C PRO A 49 -6.50 2.60 23.30
N ASP A 50 -6.26 1.49 24.01
CA ASP A 50 -5.00 1.16 24.68
C ASP A 50 -4.05 0.32 23.82
N ILE A 51 -4.31 0.22 22.50
CA ILE A 51 -3.42 -0.51 21.59
C ILE A 51 -1.98 0.03 21.70
N PRO A 52 -0.99 -0.82 22.04
CA PRO A 52 0.34 -0.34 22.41
C PRO A 52 1.14 0.17 21.20
N GLU A 53 0.94 -0.48 20.04
CA GLU A 53 1.67 -0.22 18.81
C GLU A 53 0.77 -0.45 17.59
N VAL A 54 0.98 0.37 16.57
CA VAL A 54 0.36 0.23 15.24
C VAL A 54 1.44 0.53 14.21
N GLN A 55 1.57 -0.33 13.20
CA GLN A 55 2.44 -0.06 12.07
C GLN A 55 1.65 0.63 10.96
N LEU A 56 2.10 1.83 10.57
CA LEU A 56 1.61 2.53 9.40
C LEU A 56 2.37 2.05 8.16
N ARG A 57 1.65 1.47 7.19
CA ARG A 57 2.19 1.12 5.88
C ARG A 57 1.53 1.99 4.81
N VAL A 58 2.34 2.62 3.97
CA VAL A 58 1.86 3.47 2.87
C VAL A 58 2.54 3.06 1.58
N GLY A 59 1.74 2.79 0.56
CA GLY A 59 2.19 2.50 -0.79
C GLY A 59 1.56 3.46 -1.80
N VAL A 60 2.30 3.79 -2.85
CA VAL A 60 1.80 4.64 -3.94
C VAL A 60 2.00 3.95 -5.29
N ARG A 61 1.10 4.22 -6.23
CA ARG A 61 1.24 3.85 -7.64
C ARG A 61 1.01 5.09 -8.50
N ALA A 62 1.87 5.28 -9.50
CA ALA A 62 1.73 6.32 -10.51
C ALA A 62 2.15 5.75 -11.87
N ARG A 63 1.73 6.43 -12.94
CA ARG A 63 2.14 6.10 -14.32
C ARG A 63 3.62 6.33 -14.55
N ASP A 64 4.13 7.43 -14.00
CA ASP A 64 5.52 7.84 -14.12
C ASP A 64 6.33 7.43 -12.89
N LYS A 65 7.58 7.02 -13.13
CA LYS A 65 8.52 6.61 -12.07
C LYS A 65 8.89 7.77 -11.13
N ALA A 66 9.01 8.98 -11.67
CA ALA A 66 9.50 10.16 -10.95
C ALA A 66 8.72 10.52 -9.67
N PRO A 67 7.36 10.59 -9.66
CA PRO A 67 6.61 10.85 -8.43
C PRO A 67 6.80 9.74 -7.38
N VAL A 68 6.91 8.47 -7.79
CA VAL A 68 7.16 7.35 -6.86
C VAL A 68 8.56 7.47 -6.25
N GLU A 69 9.58 7.78 -7.05
CA GLU A 69 10.94 8.01 -6.55
C GLU A 69 10.98 9.18 -5.57
N ARG A 70 10.23 10.25 -5.83
CA ARG A 70 10.11 11.38 -4.90
C ARG A 70 9.44 10.95 -3.59
N PHE A 71 8.34 10.19 -3.66
CA PHE A 71 7.65 9.65 -2.48
C PHE A 71 8.59 8.87 -1.55
N THR A 72 9.51 8.04 -2.10
CA THR A 72 10.46 7.26 -1.29
C THR A 72 11.35 8.12 -0.36
N ARG A 73 11.45 9.43 -0.64
CA ARG A 73 12.23 10.39 0.16
C ARG A 73 11.43 11.03 1.28
N GLU A 74 10.10 10.91 1.25
CA GLU A 74 9.20 11.60 2.16
C GLU A 74 8.79 10.75 3.38
N ILE A 75 9.09 9.45 3.37
CA ILE A 75 8.84 8.55 4.52
C ILE A 75 9.81 8.83 5.68
N ALA A 76 11.11 9.02 5.42
CA ALA A 76 12.09 9.28 6.49
C ALA A 76 11.80 10.58 7.28
N PRO A 77 11.44 11.71 6.63
CA PRO A 77 10.99 12.90 7.34
C PRO A 77 9.81 12.68 8.28
N LEU A 78 8.93 11.71 8.01
CA LEU A 78 7.79 11.40 8.86
C LEU A 78 8.21 10.84 10.22
N VAL A 79 9.36 10.16 10.31
CA VAL A 79 9.90 9.65 11.59
C VAL A 79 10.40 10.80 12.47
N LEU A 80 11.00 11.82 11.85
CA LEU A 80 11.63 12.94 12.59
C LEU A 80 10.68 14.11 12.83
N ALA A 81 9.71 14.34 11.93
CA ALA A 81 8.80 15.47 11.95
C ALA A 81 7.31 15.07 12.04
N GLY A 82 7.04 13.79 12.28
CA GLY A 82 5.69 13.27 12.48
C GLY A 82 5.23 13.35 13.94
N PRO A 83 4.16 12.61 14.27
CA PRO A 83 3.66 12.49 15.63
C PRO A 83 4.73 11.94 16.59
N PRO A 84 4.66 12.26 17.90
CA PRO A 84 5.63 11.76 18.88
C PRO A 84 5.58 10.24 18.97
N SER A 85 6.69 9.64 19.40
CA SER A 85 6.88 8.17 19.57
C SER A 85 6.82 7.34 18.28
N VAL A 86 6.93 7.97 17.10
CA VAL A 86 7.08 7.26 15.82
C VAL A 86 8.51 6.76 15.65
N THR A 87 8.64 5.53 15.17
CA THR A 87 9.91 4.94 14.74
C THR A 87 9.76 4.36 13.33
N GLY A 88 10.82 4.43 12.53
CA GLY A 88 10.85 3.86 11.18
C GLY A 88 11.45 2.46 11.20
N PHE A 89 10.67 1.46 10.83
CA PHE A 89 11.15 0.10 10.54
C PHE A 89 11.34 -0.06 9.03
N ALA A 90 12.45 0.44 8.48
CA ALA A 90 12.78 0.24 7.08
C ALA A 90 14.29 0.12 6.86
N GLY A 91 14.70 -0.78 5.95
CA GLY A 91 16.08 -0.98 5.53
C GLY A 91 16.65 0.12 4.63
N GLY A 92 16.17 1.36 4.80
CA GLY A 92 16.53 2.51 3.96
C GLY A 92 15.44 2.88 2.95
N ARG A 93 15.86 3.51 1.84
CA ARG A 93 14.95 3.98 0.78
C ARG A 93 14.45 2.78 -0.04
N PRO A 94 13.12 2.56 -0.14
CA PRO A 94 12.57 1.50 -1.00
C PRO A 94 12.97 1.70 -2.46
N ALA A 95 13.25 0.60 -3.16
CA ALA A 95 13.39 0.64 -4.61
C ALA A 95 12.03 0.90 -5.26
N VAL A 96 12.02 1.66 -6.36
CA VAL A 96 10.82 1.82 -7.19
C VAL A 96 10.77 0.67 -8.18
N GLU A 97 9.64 -0.02 -8.21
CA GLU A 97 9.42 -1.21 -9.04
C GLU A 97 8.27 -0.97 -10.03
N GLU A 98 8.34 -1.62 -11.18
CA GLU A 98 7.23 -1.65 -12.15
C GLU A 98 6.13 -2.58 -11.64
N VAL A 99 4.87 -2.15 -11.81
CA VAL A 99 3.72 -2.95 -11.40
C VAL A 99 3.31 -3.89 -12.54
N VAL A 100 3.56 -5.18 -12.37
CA VAL A 100 3.00 -6.22 -13.25
C VAL A 100 1.61 -6.59 -12.73
N ALA A 101 0.57 -6.06 -13.39
CA ALA A 101 -0.81 -6.33 -13.02
C ALA A 101 -1.45 -7.39 -13.94
N TYR A 102 -2.34 -8.19 -13.38
CA TYR A 102 -3.20 -9.07 -14.17
C TYR A 102 -4.19 -8.23 -14.99
N TRP A 103 -4.09 -8.33 -16.31
CA TRP A 103 -5.03 -7.70 -17.25
C TRP A 103 -5.87 -8.79 -17.93
N PRO A 104 -6.99 -9.23 -17.31
CA PRO A 104 -7.84 -10.22 -17.94
C PRO A 104 -8.51 -9.61 -19.17
N ALA A 105 -8.40 -10.30 -20.30
CA ALA A 105 -9.23 -10.05 -21.47
C ALA A 105 -10.17 -11.24 -21.67
N LEU A 106 -11.38 -10.97 -22.13
CA LEU A 106 -12.32 -12.01 -22.54
C LEU A 106 -12.00 -12.43 -23.97
N ILE A 107 -12.03 -13.73 -24.23
CA ILE A 107 -12.03 -14.30 -25.57
C ILE A 107 -13.31 -15.12 -25.75
N ASP A 108 -13.91 -15.03 -26.94
CA ASP A 108 -15.07 -15.86 -27.27
C ASP A 108 -14.65 -17.34 -27.18
N ARG A 109 -15.39 -18.09 -26.37
CA ARG A 109 -15.14 -19.52 -26.14
C ARG A 109 -15.10 -20.32 -27.44
N ARG A 110 -15.86 -19.89 -28.47
CA ARG A 110 -15.90 -20.54 -29.79
C ARG A 110 -14.56 -20.51 -30.52
N GLU A 111 -13.69 -19.54 -30.22
CA GLU A 111 -12.33 -19.45 -30.76
C GLU A 111 -11.38 -20.46 -30.09
N ILE A 112 -11.66 -20.83 -28.84
CA ILE A 112 -10.84 -21.78 -28.06
C ILE A 112 -11.27 -23.23 -28.32
N GLU A 113 -12.58 -23.52 -28.27
CA GLU A 113 -13.12 -24.89 -28.30
C GLU A 113 -12.66 -25.71 -29.50
N ARG A 114 -12.55 -25.09 -30.69
CA ARG A 114 -12.11 -25.77 -31.91
C ARG A 114 -10.70 -26.36 -31.82
N HIS A 115 -9.88 -25.85 -30.90
CA HIS A 115 -8.47 -26.21 -30.75
C HIS A 115 -8.21 -27.11 -29.53
N VAL A 116 -9.23 -27.38 -28.71
CA VAL A 116 -9.10 -28.24 -27.54
C VAL A 116 -8.94 -29.69 -27.98
N LYS A 117 -7.82 -30.32 -27.59
CA LYS A 117 -7.57 -31.75 -27.77
C LYS A 117 -7.47 -32.41 -26.40
N VAL A 118 -8.15 -33.54 -26.25
CA VAL A 118 -8.11 -34.36 -25.03
C VAL A 118 -7.45 -35.68 -25.39
N GLU A 119 -6.34 -35.99 -24.73
CA GLU A 119 -5.64 -37.27 -24.84
C GLU A 119 -5.75 -38.00 -23.51
N ILE A 120 -6.16 -39.27 -23.55
CA ILE A 120 -6.23 -40.14 -22.38
C ILE A 120 -5.01 -41.04 -22.43
N LEU A 121 -4.13 -40.91 -21.45
CA LEU A 121 -2.96 -41.77 -21.30
C LEU A 121 -3.33 -42.94 -20.39
N SER A 122 -3.19 -44.18 -20.88
CA SER A 122 -3.27 -45.39 -20.06
C SER A 122 -1.92 -45.68 -19.42
N ALA A 123 -1.95 -46.16 -18.17
CA ALA A 123 -0.79 -46.61 -17.41
C ALA A 123 -0.11 -47.85 -18.02
#